data_AF-A0AAD7ZD98-F1
#
_entry.id   AF-A0AAD7ZD98-F1
#
_cell.length_a   1.000
_cell.length_b   1.000
_cell.length_c   1.000
_cell.angle_alpha   90.00
_cell.angle_beta   90.00
_cell.angle_gamma   90.00
#
_symmetry.space_group_name_H-M   'P 1'
#
loop_
_entity.id
_entity.type
_entity.pdbx_description
1 polymer ?
#
loop_
_entity_poly.entity_id
_entity_poly.type
_entity_poly.pdbx_seq_one_letter_code
_entity_poly.pdbx_strand_id
1 'polypeptide(L)'
;KRQASLNEIHLLKVLIFLIFTLECPVCGEDIFLPTGRNHALENIAALIVYPCPNREHGCKEALRIDDEETGALKCGYSVIDCPFNNISLVCVWKGPIADLRKHLFKKHINPLDYFETNEIFEQLYP
;
A
#
# COMPACT_ATOMS: atom_id res chain seq x y z
N LYS A 1 -6.15 -33.52 -47.37
CA LYS A 1 -6.04 -33.69 -45.90
C LYS A 1 -5.89 -32.31 -45.28
N ARG A 2 -6.93 -31.88 -44.53
CA ARG A 2 -7.06 -30.67 -43.67
C ARG A 2 -6.62 -29.33 -44.26
N GLN A 3 -7.57 -28.68 -44.95
CA GLN A 3 -7.62 -27.22 -45.07
C GLN A 3 -8.11 -26.68 -43.72
N ALA A 4 -7.22 -26.16 -42.87
CA ALA A 4 -7.65 -25.41 -41.69
C ALA A 4 -8.42 -24.18 -42.19
N SER A 5 -9.58 -23.90 -41.60
CA SER A 5 -10.38 -22.74 -42.03
C SER A 5 -9.57 -21.46 -41.75
N LEU A 6 -9.66 -20.47 -42.64
CA LEU A 6 -8.95 -19.19 -42.50
C LEU A 6 -9.20 -18.53 -41.12
N ASN A 7 -10.37 -18.83 -40.53
CA ASN A 7 -10.79 -18.40 -39.20
C ASN A 7 -10.01 -19.08 -38.07
N GLU A 8 -9.61 -20.35 -38.20
CA GLU A 8 -8.76 -21.04 -37.22
C GLU A 8 -7.33 -20.48 -37.23
N ILE A 9 -6.80 -20.12 -38.41
CA ILE A 9 -5.48 -19.49 -38.53
C ILE A 9 -5.49 -18.07 -37.96
N HIS A 10 -6.59 -17.31 -38.17
CA HIS A 10 -6.76 -16.00 -37.55
C HIS A 10 -6.91 -16.08 -36.04
N LEU A 11 -7.68 -17.05 -35.53
CA LEU A 11 -7.81 -17.28 -34.08
C LEU A 11 -6.49 -17.70 -33.43
N LEU A 12 -5.69 -18.56 -34.08
CA LEU A 12 -4.33 -18.91 -33.64
C LEU A 12 -3.40 -17.69 -33.63
N LYS A 13 -3.48 -16.81 -34.63
CA LYS A 13 -2.72 -15.55 -34.64
C LYS A 13 -3.15 -14.59 -33.55
N VAL A 14 -4.46 -14.46 -33.28
CA VAL A 14 -4.99 -13.60 -32.21
C VAL A 14 -4.65 -14.17 -30.83
N LEU A 15 -4.73 -15.49 -30.64
CA LEU A 15 -4.28 -16.16 -29.41
C LEU A 15 -2.78 -16.01 -29.19
N ILE A 16 -1.96 -16.13 -30.25
CA ILE A 16 -0.52 -15.86 -30.17
C ILE A 16 -0.27 -14.38 -29.86
N PHE A 17 -0.98 -13.43 -30.46
CA PHE A 17 -0.84 -11.99 -30.19
C PHE A 17 -1.31 -11.58 -28.78
N LEU A 18 -2.26 -12.32 -28.21
CA LEU A 18 -2.70 -12.14 -26.82
C LEU A 18 -1.77 -12.82 -25.80
N ILE A 19 -0.89 -13.73 -26.25
CA ILE A 19 0.12 -14.42 -25.43
C ILE A 19 1.51 -13.79 -25.61
N PHE A 20 1.80 -13.19 -26.77
CA PHE A 20 3.09 -12.62 -27.17
C PHE A 20 2.96 -11.14 -27.46
N THR A 21 3.45 -10.32 -26.53
CA THR A 21 4.57 -9.39 -26.76
C THR A 21 4.60 -8.43 -25.59
N LEU A 22 5.11 -8.93 -24.45
CA LEU A 22 5.64 -8.03 -23.45
C LEU A 22 7.10 -7.81 -23.87
N GLU A 23 7.45 -6.66 -24.43
CA GLU A 23 8.85 -6.35 -24.75
C GLU A 23 9.56 -5.94 -23.46
N CYS A 24 10.80 -6.42 -23.26
CA CYS A 24 11.58 -6.01 -22.11
C CYS A 24 11.98 -4.53 -22.27
N PRO A 25 11.61 -3.62 -21.33
CA PRO A 25 11.95 -2.21 -21.45
C PRO A 25 13.46 -1.94 -21.30
N VAL A 26 14.25 -2.94 -20.92
CA VAL A 26 15.71 -2.84 -20.75
C VAL A 26 16.48 -3.25 -22.01
N CYS A 27 16.06 -4.33 -22.69
CA CYS A 27 16.80 -4.86 -23.86
C CYS A 27 16.00 -4.85 -25.17
N GLY A 28 14.68 -4.58 -25.14
CA GLY A 28 13.81 -4.57 -26.32
C GLY A 28 13.52 -5.95 -26.91
N GLU A 29 13.95 -7.02 -26.24
CA GLU A 29 13.66 -8.39 -26.68
C GLU A 29 12.28 -8.85 -26.19
N ASP A 30 11.66 -9.75 -26.96
CA ASP A 30 10.37 -10.37 -26.62
C ASP A 30 10.48 -11.17 -25.32
N ILE A 31 9.69 -10.79 -24.31
CA ILE A 31 9.55 -11.57 -23.08
C ILE A 31 8.57 -12.71 -23.35
N PHE A 32 9.11 -13.92 -23.43
CA PHE A 32 8.33 -15.11 -23.07
C PHE A 32 8.03 -14.99 -21.58
N LEU A 33 6.75 -14.77 -21.20
CA LEU A 33 6.28 -14.65 -19.82
C LEU A 33 7.06 -15.60 -18.89
N PRO A 34 7.97 -15.10 -18.04
CA PRO A 34 8.70 -15.97 -17.15
C PRO A 34 7.71 -16.31 -16.04
N THR A 35 7.19 -17.53 -16.07
CA THR A 35 6.50 -18.14 -14.91
C THR A 35 7.47 -18.41 -13.75
N GLY A 36 8.75 -18.03 -13.87
CA GLY A 36 9.79 -18.25 -12.89
C GLY A 36 9.86 -17.14 -11.83
N ARG A 37 9.57 -17.51 -10.58
CA ARG A 37 9.79 -16.67 -9.40
C ARG A 37 11.27 -16.70 -9.00
N ASN A 38 11.93 -15.53 -8.94
CA ASN A 38 13.34 -15.46 -8.55
C ASN A 38 13.51 -15.38 -7.03
N HIS A 39 13.47 -16.53 -6.37
CA HIS A 39 13.62 -16.64 -4.92
C HIS A 39 14.94 -16.09 -4.39
N ALA A 40 16.02 -16.13 -5.16
CA ALA A 40 17.30 -15.58 -4.72
C ALA A 40 17.24 -14.05 -4.59
N LEU A 41 16.63 -13.36 -5.57
CA LEU A 41 16.43 -11.93 -5.49
C LEU A 41 15.44 -11.53 -4.39
N GLU A 42 14.39 -12.31 -4.18
CA GLU A 42 13.45 -12.07 -3.07
C GLU A 42 14.14 -12.19 -1.71
N ASN A 43 14.97 -13.22 -1.52
CA ASN A 43 15.72 -13.40 -0.28
C ASN A 43 16.72 -12.25 -0.04
N ILE A 44 17.35 -11.73 -1.10
CA ILE A 44 18.23 -10.57 -0.99
C ILE A 44 17.42 -9.32 -0.66
N ALA A 45 16.28 -9.10 -1.33
CA ALA A 45 15.40 -7.97 -1.09
C ALA A 45 14.89 -7.94 0.36
N ALA A 46 14.56 -9.10 0.93
CA ALA A 46 14.13 -9.23 2.33
C ALA A 46 15.22 -8.82 3.36
N LEU A 47 16.50 -8.73 2.96
CA LEU A 47 17.58 -8.24 3.82
C LEU A 47 17.73 -6.71 3.79
N ILE A 48 17.10 -6.04 2.83
CA ILE A 48 17.21 -4.59 2.67
C ILE A 48 16.34 -3.90 3.73
N VAL A 49 16.96 -2.95 4.44
CA VAL A 49 16.27 -2.03 5.35
C VAL A 49 16.17 -0.65 4.70
N TYR A 50 15.01 -0.03 4.82
CA TYR A 50 14.74 1.30 4.28
C TYR A 50 14.12 2.19 5.36
N PRO A 51 14.27 3.52 5.28
CA PRO A 51 13.71 4.42 6.29
C PRO A 51 12.18 4.37 6.27
N CYS A 52 11.56 4.47 7.44
CA CYS A 52 10.11 4.62 7.55
C CYS A 52 9.60 5.78 6.66
N PRO A 53 8.48 5.61 5.91
CA PRO A 53 7.88 6.68 5.11
C PRO A 53 7.58 7.95 5.94
N ASN A 54 7.24 7.78 7.23
CA ASN A 54 6.96 8.88 8.15
C ASN A 54 8.23 9.52 8.76
N ARG A 55 9.40 9.33 8.15
CA ARG A 55 10.66 9.92 8.63
C ARG A 55 10.64 11.44 8.66
N GLU A 56 9.96 12.06 7.70
CA GLU A 56 9.76 13.52 7.65
C GLU A 56 8.95 14.04 8.84
N HIS A 57 8.09 13.19 9.43
CA HIS A 57 7.28 13.50 10.60
C HIS A 57 8.00 13.20 11.92
N GLY A 58 9.22 12.64 11.87
CA GLY A 58 10.06 12.38 13.05
C GLY A 58 10.35 10.90 13.33
N CYS A 59 9.83 9.97 12.52
CA CYS A 59 10.14 8.56 12.68
C CYS A 59 11.62 8.27 12.37
N LYS A 60 12.29 7.50 13.23
CA LYS A 60 13.69 7.09 13.05
C LYS A 60 13.85 5.60 12.77
N GLU A 61 12.74 4.88 12.67
CA GLU A 61 12.73 3.44 12.44
C GLU A 61 13.16 3.13 11.01
N ALA A 62 13.87 2.02 10.86
CA ALA A 62 14.16 1.39 9.59
C ALA A 62 13.29 0.14 9.48
N LEU A 63 12.63 -0.02 8.34
CA LEU A 63 11.70 -1.09 8.05
C LEU A 63 12.32 -2.08 7.08
N ARG A 64 11.93 -3.35 7.19
CA ARG A 64 12.19 -4.37 6.18
C ARG A 64 10.97 -4.51 5.30
N ILE A 65 11.15 -5.04 4.09
CA ILE A 65 10.05 -5.27 3.14
C ILE A 65 8.96 -6.16 3.76
N ASP A 66 9.37 -7.18 4.52
CA ASP A 66 8.44 -8.10 5.18
C ASP A 66 7.66 -7.46 6.35
N ASP A 67 8.17 -6.35 6.87
CA ASP A 67 7.57 -5.60 7.98
C ASP A 67 6.77 -4.38 7.48
N GLU A 68 6.72 -4.13 6.17
CA GLU A 68 6.19 -2.88 5.59
C GLU A 68 4.75 -2.59 6.01
N GLU A 69 3.84 -3.57 5.87
CA GLU A 69 2.44 -3.41 6.28
C GLU A 69 2.32 -3.19 7.78
N THR A 70 2.97 -4.02 8.61
CA THR A 70 2.79 -3.96 10.06
C THR A 70 3.51 -2.76 10.70
N GLY A 71 4.66 -2.37 10.17
CA GLY A 71 5.46 -1.24 10.63
C GLY A 71 4.84 0.10 10.24
N ALA A 72 4.31 0.24 9.03
CA ALA A 72 3.60 1.44 8.62
C ALA A 72 2.29 1.63 9.42
N LEU A 73 1.54 0.55 9.66
CA LEU A 73 0.31 0.58 10.45
C LEU A 73 0.57 0.96 11.92
N LYS A 74 1.67 0.47 12.51
CA LYS A 74 1.99 0.72 13.93
C LYS A 74 2.81 1.97 14.19
N CYS A 75 3.29 2.64 13.14
CA CYS A 75 4.12 3.83 13.29
C CYS A 75 3.31 4.95 13.95
N GLY A 76 3.69 5.39 15.16
CA GLY A 76 3.03 6.50 15.85
C GLY A 76 3.17 7.86 15.14
N TYR A 77 4.04 7.93 14.13
CA TYR A 77 4.19 9.09 13.24
C TYR A 77 3.33 9.02 11.98
N SER A 78 2.56 7.93 11.79
CA SER A 78 1.61 7.83 10.69
C SER A 78 0.62 8.97 10.74
N VAL A 79 0.43 9.60 9.59
CA VAL A 79 -0.44 10.76 9.45
C VAL A 79 -1.86 10.30 9.17
N ILE A 80 -2.79 10.70 10.03
CA ILE A 80 -4.21 10.38 9.90
C ILE A 80 -5.04 11.64 9.82
N ASP A 81 -6.22 11.52 9.22
CA ASP A 81 -7.25 12.55 9.29
C ASP A 81 -7.99 12.44 10.63
N CYS A 82 -8.51 13.57 11.13
CA CYS A 82 -9.31 13.56 12.35
C CYS A 82 -10.55 12.65 12.17
N PRO A 83 -10.85 11.74 13.12
CA PRO A 83 -12.03 10.88 13.04
C PRO A 83 -13.35 11.66 12.94
N PHE A 84 -13.39 12.86 13.50
CA PHE A 84 -14.58 13.73 13.46
C PHE A 84 -14.80 14.42 12.11
N ASN A 85 -13.86 14.34 11.17
CA ASN A 85 -14.01 14.92 9.83
C ASN A 85 -15.27 14.41 9.10
N ASN A 86 -15.70 13.17 9.39
CA ASN A 86 -16.84 12.52 8.71
C ASN A 86 -18.17 12.59 9.49
N ILE A 87 -18.18 12.95 10.78
CA ILE A 87 -19.32 12.68 11.66
C ILE A 87 -20.11 13.95 12.02
N SER A 88 -19.48 15.00 12.57
CA SER A 88 -20.28 16.14 13.08
C SER A 88 -19.57 17.48 13.25
N LEU A 89 -18.28 17.60 12.95
CA LEU A 89 -17.55 18.87 13.00
C LEU A 89 -16.61 18.88 11.82
N VAL A 90 -16.61 19.96 11.02
CA VAL A 90 -15.73 20.16 9.86
C VAL A 90 -14.28 20.30 10.35
N CYS A 91 -13.69 19.20 10.80
CA CYS A 91 -12.38 19.13 11.40
C CYS A 91 -11.38 18.68 10.33
N VAL A 92 -10.71 19.66 9.75
CA VAL A 92 -9.69 19.45 8.70
C VAL A 92 -8.31 19.10 9.26
N TRP A 93 -8.23 18.68 10.52
CA TRP A 93 -6.96 18.33 11.12
C TRP A 93 -6.43 17.05 10.50
N LYS A 94 -5.16 17.11 10.12
CA LYS A 94 -4.37 16.01 9.62
C LYS A 94 -2.99 16.08 10.28
N GLY A 95 -2.54 14.99 10.85
CA GLY A 95 -1.26 14.98 11.54
C GLY A 95 -0.88 13.61 12.09
N PRO A 96 0.30 13.50 12.71
CA PRO A 96 0.77 12.28 13.32
C PRO A 96 -0.23 11.79 14.37
N ILE A 97 -0.47 10.48 14.41
CA ILE A 97 -1.29 9.84 15.44
C ILE A 97 -0.87 10.25 16.85
N ALA A 98 0.44 10.35 17.12
CA ALA A 98 0.96 10.77 18.41
C ALA A 98 0.41 12.14 18.89
N ASP A 99 0.00 13.00 17.96
CA ASP A 99 -0.61 14.30 18.24
C ASP A 99 -2.14 14.29 18.23
N LEU A 100 -2.79 13.20 17.79
CA LEU A 100 -4.24 13.07 17.74
C LEU A 100 -4.86 13.33 19.12
N ARG A 101 -4.32 12.73 20.18
CA ARG A 101 -4.82 12.93 21.54
C ARG A 101 -4.82 14.41 21.92
N LYS A 102 -3.71 15.12 21.68
CA LYS A 102 -3.62 16.57 21.95
C LYS A 102 -4.61 17.37 21.11
N HIS A 103 -4.79 17.00 19.85
CA HIS A 103 -5.76 17.62 18.96
C HIS A 103 -7.19 17.47 19.50
N LEU A 104 -7.60 16.25 19.85
CA LEU A 104 -8.91 15.94 20.42
C LEU A 104 -9.17 16.76 21.67
N PHE A 105 -8.24 16.77 22.64
CA PHE A 105 -8.37 17.59 23.85
C PHE A 105 -8.45 19.10 23.61
N LYS A 106 -8.00 19.61 22.45
CA LYS A 106 -8.01 21.06 22.18
C LYS A 106 -9.21 21.50 21.35
N LYS A 107 -9.72 20.62 20.48
CA LYS A 107 -10.74 20.95 19.48
C LYS A 107 -12.06 20.22 19.69
N HIS A 108 -12.05 19.10 20.42
CA HIS A 108 -13.18 18.22 20.69
C HIS A 108 -13.32 18.00 22.22
N ILE A 109 -13.47 19.11 22.96
CA ILE A 109 -13.53 19.14 24.45
C ILE A 109 -14.90 18.68 24.97
N ASN A 110 -15.91 18.58 24.11
CA ASN A 110 -17.28 18.32 24.56
C ASN A 110 -17.38 16.89 25.11
N PRO A 111 -17.98 16.63 26.29
CA PRO A 111 -18.03 15.31 26.90
C PRO A 111 -18.71 14.23 26.04
N LEU A 112 -19.56 14.63 25.09
CA LEU A 112 -20.18 13.73 24.11
C LEU A 112 -19.19 13.22 23.04
N ASP A 113 -18.14 13.98 22.73
CA ASP A 113 -17.05 13.55 21.84
C ASP A 113 -16.12 12.53 22.54
N TYR A 114 -16.04 12.54 23.88
CA TYR A 114 -15.09 11.74 24.65
C TYR A 114 -15.41 10.23 24.65
N PHE A 115 -16.69 9.85 24.62
CA PHE A 115 -17.10 8.44 24.58
C PHE A 115 -16.78 7.78 23.23
N GLU A 116 -16.98 8.47 22.12
CA GLU A 116 -16.61 7.97 20.79
C GLU A 116 -15.08 7.93 20.60
N THR A 117 -14.33 8.87 21.21
CA THR A 117 -12.86 8.90 21.05
C THR A 117 -12.13 7.71 21.65
N ASN A 118 -12.58 7.16 22.78
CA ASN A 118 -11.90 6.02 23.39
C ASN A 118 -12.13 4.73 22.60
N GLU A 119 -13.36 4.50 22.10
CA GLU A 119 -13.64 3.34 21.24
C GLU A 119 -12.86 3.41 19.91
N ILE A 120 -12.78 4.59 19.29
CA ILE A 120 -12.00 4.79 18.07
C ILE A 120 -10.50 4.63 18.35
N PHE A 121 -9.99 5.12 19.49
CA PHE A 121 -8.58 4.96 19.85
C PHE A 121 -8.23 3.50 20.12
N GLU A 122 -9.08 2.74 20.82
CA GLU A 122 -8.89 1.30 21.07
C GLU A 122 -9.04 0.46 19.79
N GLN A 123 -9.89 0.87 18.83
CA GLN A 123 -9.98 0.20 17.53
C GLN A 123 -8.78 0.47 16.61
N LEU A 124 -8.16 1.66 16.73
CA LEU A 124 -6.97 2.03 15.96
C LEU A 124 -5.65 1.57 16.62
N TYR A 125 -5.68 1.23 17.91
CA TYR A 125 -4.56 0.69 18.71
C TYR A 125 -5.03 -0.47 19.62
N PRO A 126 -5.14 -1.70 19.10
CA PRO A 126 -5.35 -2.89 19.92
C PRO A 126 -4.11 -3.25 20.78
#